data_AF-A0A414S331-F1
#
_entry.id   AF-A0A414S331-F1
#
_cell.length_a   1.000
_cell.length_b   1.000
_cell.length_c   1.000
_cell.angle_alpha   90.00
_cell.angle_beta   90.00
_cell.angle_gamma   90.00
#
_symmetry.space_group_name_H-M   'P 1'
#
loop_
_entity.id
_entity.type
_entity.pdbx_description
1 polymer ?
#
loop_
_entity_poly.entity_id
_entity_poly.type
_entity_poly.pdbx_seq_one_letter_code
_entity_poly.pdbx_strand_id
1 'polypeptide(L)' 'MKRLCPACFTELPEKANYCPACGKCMREVVEQTSEYIGSSPVTTIVGINDCAIHVRNRNATSTNSDT' A
#
# COMPACT_ATOMS: atom_id res chain seq x y z
N MET A 1 4.44 14.35 -0.30
CA MET A 1 5.09 13.12 -0.80
C MET A 1 4.34 12.70 -2.05
N LYS A 2 5.01 12.30 -3.13
CA LYS A 2 4.31 11.89 -4.36
C LYS A 2 3.90 10.42 -4.25
N ARG A 3 2.64 10.11 -4.56
CA ARG A 3 2.12 8.74 -4.69
C ARG A 3 2.05 8.37 -6.17
N LEU A 4 2.54 7.21 -6.57
CA LEU A 4 2.48 6.72 -7.95
C LEU A 4 1.77 5.37 -8.01
N CYS A 5 1.02 5.14 -9.08
CA CYS A 5 0.44 3.82 -9.35
C CYS A 5 1.56 2.80 -9.64
N PRO A 6 1.59 1.64 -8.96
CA PRO A 6 2.60 0.62 -9.23
C PRO A 6 2.44 -0.07 -10.60
N ALA A 7 1.27 0.05 -11.24
CA ALA A 7 0.99 -0.61 -12.52
C ALA A 7 1.28 0.26 -13.75
N CYS A 8 0.99 1.57 -13.67
CA CYS A 8 1.12 2.48 -14.81
C CYS A 8 1.93 3.74 -14.50
N PHE A 9 2.44 3.87 -13.28
CA PHE A 9 3.26 5.01 -12.82
C PHE A 9 2.61 6.39 -12.87
N THR A 10 1.31 6.49 -13.15
CA THR A 10 0.56 7.75 -13.05
C THR A 10 0.59 8.28 -11.62
N GLU A 11 0.76 9.59 -11.48
CA GLU A 11 0.64 10.29 -10.19
C GLU A 11 -0.77 10.11 -9.62
N LEU A 12 -0.84 9.67 -8.36
CA LEU A 12 -2.08 9.40 -7.66
C LEU A 12 -2.42 10.56 -6.71
N PRO A 13 -3.69 10.96 -6.64
CA PRO A 13 -4.18 11.81 -5.56
C PRO A 13 -3.92 11.20 -4.18
N GLU A 14 -3.71 12.04 -3.17
CA GLU A 14 -3.32 11.62 -1.82
C GLU A 14 -4.29 10.58 -1.21
N LYS A 15 -5.58 10.65 -1.54
CA LYS A 15 -6.62 9.73 -1.02
C LYS A 15 -7.23 8.81 -2.09
N ALA A 16 -6.58 8.64 -3.24
CA ALA A 16 -7.12 7.79 -4.31
C ALA A 16 -7.22 6.32 -3.90
N ASN A 17 -8.43 5.75 -4.06
CA ASN A 17 -8.71 4.32 -3.88
C ASN A 17 -8.33 3.51 -5.12
N TYR A 18 -8.47 4.13 -6.28
CA TYR A 18 -8.21 3.54 -7.59
C TYR A 18 -7.31 4.48 -8.38
N CYS A 19 -6.50 3.91 -9.26
CA CYS A 19 -5.76 4.70 -10.22
C CYS A 19 -6.73 5.29 -11.26
N PRO A 20 -6.76 6.62 -11.47
CA PRO A 20 -7.66 7.23 -12.44
C PRO A 20 -7.27 6.92 -13.90
N ALA A 21 -6.04 6.48 -14.15
CA ALA A 21 -5.56 6.16 -15.49
C ALA A 21 -5.77 4.68 -15.87
N CYS A 22 -5.44 3.73 -14.97
CA CYS A 22 -5.53 2.31 -15.28
C CYS A 22 -6.59 1.54 -14.49
N GLY A 23 -7.31 2.18 -13.57
CA GLY A 23 -8.38 1.56 -12.78
C GLY A 23 -7.92 0.60 -11.68
N LYS A 24 -6.61 0.33 -11.53
CA LYS A 24 -6.13 -0.59 -10.47
C LYS A 24 -6.51 -0.08 -9.08
N CYS A 25 -6.98 -0.98 -8.20
CA CYS A 25 -7.20 -0.66 -6.80
C CYS A 25 -5.86 -0.45 -6.08
N MET A 26 -5.76 0.65 -5.34
CA MET A 26 -4.60 1.02 -4.52
C MET A 26 -4.80 0.65 -3.05
N ARG A 27 -6.00 0.19 -2.67
CA ARG A 27 -6.34 -0.28 -1.32
C ARG A 27 -6.63 -1.77 -1.38
N GLU A 28 -5.63 -2.58 -1.09
CA GLU A 28 -5.75 -4.04 -1.11
C GLU A 28 -6.14 -4.56 0.27
N VAL A 29 -7.11 -5.47 0.31
CA VAL A 29 -7.54 -6.09 1.57
C VAL A 29 -6.48 -7.09 1.97
N VAL A 30 -6.00 -6.99 3.21
CA VAL A 30 -5.09 -7.98 3.78
C VAL A 30 -5.93 -9.03 4.46
N GLU A 31 -5.93 -10.21 3.87
CA GLU A 31 -6.57 -11.40 4.42
C GLU A 31 -5.54 -12.25 5.15
N GLN A 32 -5.89 -12.70 6.35
CA GLN A 32 -5.11 -13.68 7.10
C GLN A 32 -5.94 -14.93 7.26
N THR A 33 -5.43 -16.05 6.77
CA THR A 33 -6.03 -17.35 6.97
C THR A 33 -5.37 -18.03 8.17
N SER A 34 -6.17 -18.39 9.17
CA SER A 34 -5.72 -19.24 10.27
C SER A 34 -6.16 -20.68 10.02
N GLU A 35 -5.20 -21.59 10.15
CA GLU A 35 -5.41 -23.03 9.99
C GLU A 35 -5.11 -23.71 11.33
N TYR A 36 -6.09 -24.46 11.84
CA TYR A 36 -5.94 -25.28 13.04
C TYR A 36 -6.21 -26.74 12.67
N ILE A 37 -5.40 -27.66 13.19
CA ILE A 37 -5.54 -29.09 12.90
C ILE A 37 -6.92 -29.56 13.37
N GLY A 38 -7.73 -30.06 12.44
CA GLY A 38 -9.09 -30.56 12.73
C GLY A 38 -10.22 -29.53 12.55
N SER A 39 -9.92 -28.30 12.13
CA SER A 39 -10.91 -27.25 11.84
C SER A 39 -10.84 -26.81 10.37
N SER A 40 -11.94 -26.25 9.86
CA SER A 40 -11.91 -25.57 8.56
C SER A 40 -11.08 -24.29 8.65
N PRO A 41 -10.30 -23.93 7.62
CA PRO A 41 -9.55 -22.68 7.58
C PRO A 41 -10.50 -21.49 7.77
N VAL A 42 -10.08 -20.51 8.58
CA VAL A 42 -10.84 -19.28 8.79
C VAL A 42 -10.03 -18.12 8.20
N THR A 43 -10.59 -17.47 7.19
CA THR A 43 -10.02 -16.26 6.61
C THR A 43 -10.66 -15.03 7.23
N THR A 44 -9.85 -14.14 7.79
CA THR A 44 -10.30 -12.86 8.34
C THR A 44 -9.59 -11.70 7.65
N ILE A 45 -10.33 -10.61 7.48
CA ILE A 45 -9.77 -9.35 7.00
C ILE A 45 -9.07 -8.68 8.18
N VAL A 46 -7.74 -8.54 8.10
CA VAL A 46 -6.91 -7.98 9.17
C VAL A 46 -6.44 -6.55 8.88
N GLY A 47 -6.62 -6.05 7.66
CA GLY A 47 -6.23 -4.69 7.33
C GLY A 47 -6.48 -4.28 5.88
N ILE A 48 -6.07 -3.05 5.56
CA ILE A 48 -6.09 -2.48 4.21
C ILE A 48 -4.70 -1.92 3.93
N ASN A 49 -4.03 -2.45 2.92
CA ASN A 49 -2.71 -2.01 2.48
C ASN A 49 -2.83 -0.93 1.39
N ASP A 50 -2.01 0.12 1.51
CA ASP A 50 -1.80 1.08 0.43
C ASP A 50 -0.67 0.61 -0.49
N CYS A 51 -1.01 0.21 -1.71
CA CYS A 51 -0.06 -0.31 -2.68
C CYS A 51 0.63 0.79 -3.52
N ALA A 52 0.33 2.07 -3.27
CA ALA A 52 0.96 3.17 -4.02
C ALA A 52 2.47 3.29 -3.69
N ILE A 53 3.26 3.62 -4.71
CA ILE A 53 4.68 3.92 -4.54
C ILE A 53 4.81 5.30 -3.91
N HIS A 54 5.48 5.40 -2.77
CA HIS A 54 5.72 6.65 -2.06
C HIS A 54 7.11 7.20 -2.38
N VAL A 55 7.17 8.23 -3.22
CA VAL A 55 8.42 8.91 -3.54
C VAL A 55 8.71 9.96 -2.46
N ARG A 56 9.74 9.69 -1.66
CA ARG A 56 10.37 10.71 -0.82
C ARG A 56 11.38 11.45 -1.67
N ASN A 57 11.16 12.76 -1.87
CA ASN A 57 12.20 13.60 -2.41
C ASN A 57 13.31 13.67 -1.36
N ARG A 58 14.43 12.99 -1.60
CA ARG A 58 15.67 13.28 -0.90
C ARG A 58 16.15 14.63 -1.44
N ASN A 59 15.59 15.71 -0.93
CA ASN A 59 16.30 16.97 -0.92
C ASN A 59 17.58 16.64 -0.14
N ALA A 60 18.75 16.76 -0.75
CA ALA A 60 20.02 16.49 -0.08
C ALA A 60 20.20 17.52 1.06
N THR A 61 19.64 17.21 2.23
CA THR A 61 20.02 17.82 3.49
C THR A 61 19.96 16.69 4.50
N SER A 62 21.09 16.00 4.60
CA SER A 62 21.39 15.08 5.68
C SER A 62 21.27 15.83 7.00
N THR A 63 20.14 15.71 7.68
CA THR A 63 20.12 15.84 9.13
C THR A 63 20.21 14.43 9.68
N ASN A 64 21.44 14.01 9.96
CA ASN A 64 21.69 12.96 10.92
C ASN A 64 21.07 13.43 12.24
N SER A 65 20.18 12.64 12.80
CA SER A 65 19.86 12.71 14.22
C SER A 65 19.81 11.28 14.72
N ASP A 66 21.01 10.73 14.91
CA ASP A 66 21.25 9.75 15.96
C ASP A 66 21.03 10.47 17.29
N THR A 67 20.03 10.01 18.05
CA THR A 67 19.99 10.04 19.52
C THR A 67 19.04 8.96 19.99
#